data_AF-A0AAN8IMN6-F1
#
_entry.id   AF-A0AAN8IMN6-F1
#
_cell.length_a   1.000
_cell.length_b   1.000
_cell.length_c   1.000
_cell.angle_alpha   90.00
_cell.angle_beta   90.00
_cell.angle_gamma   90.00
#
_symmetry.space_group_name_H-M   'P 1'
#
loop_
_entity.id
_entity.type
_entity.pdbx_description
1 polymer ?
#
loop_
_entity_poly.entity_id
_entity_poly.type
_entity_poly.pdbx_seq_one_letter_code
_entity_poly.pdbx_strand_id
1 'polypeptide(L)' 'MPEKDEPLEPGVDQLKQWRDRCAEKYPELKNALDECNERVNSRKKTEENCVQEFWDFIEKVDKCAVPKAFAALK' A
#
# COMPACT_ATOMS: atom_id res chain seq x y z
N MET A 1 -8.44 7.71 11.99
CA MET A 1 -9.40 7.91 10.88
C MET A 1 -10.36 6.73 10.90
N PRO A 2 -11.68 6.95 10.85
CA PRO A 2 -12.64 5.87 10.94
C PRO A 2 -12.45 4.92 9.77
N GLU A 3 -12.50 3.63 10.06
CA GLU A 3 -12.55 2.58 9.06
C GLU A 3 -13.74 2.87 8.15
N LYS A 4 -13.53 3.08 6.84
CA LYS A 4 -14.67 3.15 5.91
C LYS A 4 -15.34 1.77 5.95
N ASP A 5 -16.43 1.68 6.71
CA ASP A 5 -17.36 0.53 6.77
C ASP A 5 -18.15 0.37 5.46
N GLU A 6 -17.53 0.72 4.33
CA GLU A 6 -18.09 0.43 3.01
C GLU A 6 -18.02 -1.09 2.80
N PRO A 7 -19.14 -1.74 2.46
CA PRO A 7 -19.13 -3.15 2.12
C PRO A 7 -18.08 -3.46 1.04
N LEU A 8 -17.42 -4.60 1.14
CA LEU A 8 -16.54 -5.07 0.08
C LEU A 8 -17.38 -5.42 -1.16
N GLU A 9 -16.87 -5.06 -2.33
CA GLU A 9 -17.50 -5.40 -3.59
C GLU A 9 -17.46 -6.92 -3.80
N PRO A 10 -18.62 -7.57 -4.04
CA PRO A 10 -18.68 -9.00 -4.27
C PRO A 10 -18.04 -9.36 -5.61
N GLY A 11 -17.24 -10.44 -5.62
CA GLY A 11 -16.53 -10.90 -6.82
C GLY A 11 -15.20 -10.18 -7.09
N VAL A 12 -14.82 -9.22 -6.25
CA VAL A 12 -13.51 -8.55 -6.29
C VAL A 12 -12.61 -9.10 -5.19
N ASP A 13 -11.30 -9.24 -5.46
CA ASP A 13 -10.32 -9.70 -4.47
C ASP A 13 -10.35 -8.82 -3.21
N GLN A 14 -10.70 -9.45 -2.09
CA GLN A 14 -10.83 -8.81 -0.79
C GLN A 14 -9.48 -8.27 -0.30
N LEU A 15 -8.37 -8.96 -0.59
CA LEU A 15 -7.04 -8.51 -0.19
C LEU A 15 -6.68 -7.21 -0.90
N LYS A 16 -6.94 -7.12 -2.22
CA LYS A 16 -6.73 -5.88 -2.97
C LYS A 16 -7.57 -4.73 -2.40
N GLN A 17 -8.87 -4.95 -2.16
CA GLN A 17 -9.75 -3.92 -1.61
C GLN A 17 -9.26 -3.40 -0.24
N TRP A 18 -8.81 -4.30 0.63
CA TRP A 18 -8.26 -3.91 1.93
C TRP A 18 -6.89 -3.23 1.82
N ARG A 19 -6.02 -3.65 0.90
CA ARG A 19 -4.75 -2.98 0.63
C ARG A 19 -4.97 -1.54 0.16
N ASP A 20 -5.92 -1.32 -0.76
CA ASP A 20 -6.26 0.02 -1.26
C ASP A 20 -6.75 0.92 -0.11
N ARG A 21 -7.64 0.41 0.77
CA ARG A 21 -8.10 1.14 1.96
C ARG A 21 -7.02 1.37 3.01
N CYS A 22 -6.11 0.42 3.20
CA CYS A 22 -5.02 0.52 4.18
C CYS A 22 -3.87 1.41 3.68
N ALA A 23 -3.66 1.51 2.37
CA ALA A 23 -2.69 2.42 1.77
C ALA A 23 -2.97 3.88 2.12
N GLU A 24 -4.25 4.29 2.13
CA GLU A 24 -4.67 5.66 2.53
C GLU A 24 -4.27 6.03 3.97
N LYS A 25 -3.95 5.05 4.82
CA LYS A 25 -3.58 5.29 6.24
C LYS A 25 -2.12 5.64 6.45
N TYR A 26 -1.27 5.41 5.46
CA TYR A 26 0.18 5.64 5.54
C TYR A 26 0.65 6.59 4.42
N PRO A 27 0.05 7.79 4.30
CA PRO A 27 0.39 8.72 3.24
C PRO A 27 1.86 9.15 3.30
N GLU A 28 2.47 9.21 4.49
CA GLU A 28 3.88 9.55 4.66
C GLU A 28 4.82 8.53 3.99
N LEU A 29 4.53 7.23 4.12
CA LEU A 29 5.33 6.17 3.51
C LEU A 29 5.09 6.09 2.02
N LYS A 30 3.85 6.33 1.59
CA LYS A 30 3.51 6.43 0.18
C LYS A 30 4.22 7.60 -0.49
N ASN A 31 4.24 8.77 0.14
CA ASN A 31 4.93 9.95 -0.34
C ASN A 31 6.45 9.72 -0.43
N ALA A 32 7.06 9.11 0.59
CA ALA A 32 8.50 8.78 0.55
C ALA A 32 8.86 7.84 -0.62
N LEU A 33 8.01 6.83 -0.87
CA LEU A 33 8.16 5.94 -2.02
C LEU A 33 8.01 6.70 -3.35
N ASP A 34 7.03 7.60 -3.44
CA ASP A 34 6.79 8.38 -4.66
C ASP A 34 7.92 9.38 -4.93
N GLU A 35 8.44 10.06 -3.91
CA GLU A 35 9.62 10.92 -4.00
C GLU A 35 10.87 10.14 -4.46
N CYS A 36 11.08 8.93 -3.95
CA CYS A 36 12.16 8.07 -4.42
C CYS A 36 11.96 7.70 -5.90
N ASN A 37 10.74 7.31 -6.29
CA ASN A 37 10.43 6.94 -7.67
C ASN A 37 10.66 8.12 -8.63
N GLU A 38 10.27 9.34 -8.26
CA GLU A 38 10.57 10.54 -9.05
C GLU A 38 12.08 10.78 -9.21
N ARG A 39 12.84 10.60 -8.12
CA ARG A 39 14.30 10.75 -8.15
C ARG A 39 14.97 9.72 -9.04
N VAL A 40 14.59 8.44 -8.95
CA VAL A 40 15.11 7.37 -9.80
C VAL A 40 14.73 7.57 -11.26
N ASN A 41 13.47 7.91 -11.55
CA ASN A 41 12.98 8.12 -12.92
C ASN A 41 13.55 9.38 -13.58
N SER A 42 13.93 10.40 -12.81
CA SER A 42 14.56 11.62 -13.34
C SER A 42 16.02 11.40 -13.80
N ARG A 43 16.67 10.33 -13.34
CA ARG A 43 18.07 10.03 -13.64
C ARG A 43 18.19 9.07 -14.82
N LYS A 44 19.00 9.44 -15.82
CA LYS A 44 19.27 8.57 -16.99
C LYS A 44 20.11 7.33 -16.66
N LYS A 45 20.92 7.39 -15.61
CA LYS A 45 21.74 6.28 -15.10
C LYS A 45 21.98 6.48 -13.60
N THR A 46 21.45 5.59 -12.78
CA THR A 46 21.57 5.62 -11.32
C THR A 46 21.63 4.19 -10.78
N GLU A 47 22.36 3.97 -9.71
CA GLU A 47 22.37 2.70 -8.95
C GLU A 47 21.34 2.72 -7.80
N GLU A 48 20.71 3.86 -7.61
CA GLU A 48 19.66 4.06 -6.62
C GLU A 48 18.40 3.24 -6.98
N ASN A 49 17.82 2.59 -5.98
CA ASN A 49 16.54 1.88 -6.07
C ASN A 49 15.65 2.25 -4.87
N CYS A 50 14.34 2.04 -5.01
CA CYS A 50 13.35 2.39 -3.99
C CYS A 50 12.85 1.16 -3.22
N VAL A 51 13.68 0.12 -3.11
CA VAL A 51 13.27 -1.16 -2.50
C VAL A 51 13.03 -0.98 -1.00
N GLN A 52 13.80 -0.12 -0.34
CA GLN A 52 13.62 0.16 1.09
C GLN A 52 12.27 0.83 1.35
N GLU A 53 11.99 1.94 0.66
CA GLU A 53 10.73 2.68 0.79
C GLU A 53 9.52 1.82 0.40
N PHE A 54 9.72 0.93 -0.58
CA PHE A 54 8.71 -0.04 -0.98
C PHE A 54 8.39 -1.04 0.12
N TRP A 55 9.41 -1.62 0.77
CA TRP A 55 9.21 -2.56 1.89
C TRP A 55 8.58 -1.87 3.09
N ASP A 56 9.04 -0.66 3.44
CA ASP A 56 8.48 0.12 4.55
C ASP A 56 6.98 0.37 4.35
N PHE A 57 6.58 0.74 3.12
CA PHE A 57 5.18 0.95 2.77
C PHE A 57 4.36 -0.35 2.79
N ILE A 58 4.80 -1.39 2.07
CA ILE A 58 4.05 -2.65 1.96
C ILE A 58 3.89 -3.31 3.33
N GLU A 59 4.93 -3.33 4.17
CA GLU A 59 4.86 -3.99 5.48
C GLU A 59 3.74 -3.39 6.34
N LYS A 60 3.56 -2.06 6.32
CA LYS A 60 2.50 -1.37 7.07
C LYS A 60 1.12 -1.61 6.46
N VAL A 61 1.02 -1.55 5.13
CA VAL A 61 -0.23 -1.83 4.41
C VAL A 61 -0.68 -3.26 4.68
N ASP A 62 0.21 -4.25 4.61
CA ASP A 62 -0.13 -5.66 4.84
C ASP A 62 -0.45 -5.97 6.30
N LYS A 63 0.27 -5.37 7.26
CA LYS A 63 -0.10 -5.45 8.69
C LYS A 63 -1.53 -4.98 8.95
N CYS A 64 -2.02 -4.02 8.16
CA CYS A 64 -3.40 -3.53 8.23
C CYS A 64 -4.39 -4.40 7.43
N ALA A 65 -4.04 -4.79 6.21
CA ALA A 65 -4.98 -5.36 5.25
C ALA A 65 -5.16 -6.87 5.42
N VAL A 66 -4.08 -7.61 5.70
CA VAL A 66 -4.09 -9.07 5.68
C VAL A 66 -5.08 -9.65 6.71
N PRO A 67 -5.06 -9.24 8.01
CA PRO A 67 -6.02 -9.80 8.98
C PRO A 67 -7.48 -9.56 8.60
N LYS A 68 -7.78 -8.42 7.96
CA LYS A 68 -9.13 -8.02 7.55
C LYS A 68 -9.59 -8.75 6.30
N ALA A 69 -8.69 -8.94 5.36
CA ALA A 69 -8.93 -9.74 4.17
C ALA A 69 -9.24 -11.19 4.59
N PHE A 70 -8.44 -11.78 5.47
CA PHE A 70 -8.69 -13.14 5.98
C PHE A 70 -10.01 -13.25 6.75
N ALA A 71 -10.40 -12.23 7.53
CA ALA A 71 -11.69 -12.21 8.20
C ALA A 71 -12.90 -12.08 7.25
N ALA A 72 -12.68 -11.57 6.03
CA ALA A 72 -13.70 -11.41 5.01
C ALA A 72 -13.87 -12.65 4.11
N LEU A 73 -12.90 -13.57 4.11
CA LEU A 73 -12.97 -14.81 3.33
C LEU A 73 -14.12 -15.69 3.85
N LYS A 74 -14.87 -16.28 2.93
CA LYS A 74 -15.94 -17.26 3.19
C LYS A 74 -15.43 -18.68 3.00
#